data_AF-A0A7W1N3K2-F1
#
_entry.id   AF-A0A7W1N3K2-F1
#
_cell.length_a   1.000
_cell.length_b   1.000
_cell.length_c   1.000
_cell.angle_alpha   90.00
_cell.angle_beta   90.00
_cell.angle_gamma   90.00
#
_symmetry.space_group_name_H-M   'P 1'
#
loop_
_entity.id
_entity.type
_entity.pdbx_description
1 polymer ?
#
loop_
_entity_poly.entity_id
_entity_poly.type
_entity_poly.pdbx_seq_one_letter_code
_entity_poly.pdbx_strand_id
1 'polypeptide(L)'
;MTPRTARQLLGLLIAITCITVPSAAFATPSATKSVQIWVTPDKGDTPYGKVLFTGAIGDYGKTINTDKNGKVDSNGDYVKVVLKKGTFVVDATAIAKRFAHLAPKVDSSTCSAIISVTHVPITISGGTGSYAAIAGKGNLNFVFAGLATRYKAGAKKGQCNLSGNGPTTASFSTITGSMSVSL
;
A
#
# COMPACT_ATOMS: atom_id res chain seq x y z
N MET A 1 -59.08 -71.93 -8.81
CA MET A 1 -58.84 -70.60 -8.21
C MET A 1 -59.15 -69.55 -9.27
N THR A 2 -60.08 -68.65 -8.94
CA THR A 2 -60.63 -67.51 -9.69
C THR A 2 -59.60 -66.37 -9.90
N PRO A 3 -59.90 -65.30 -10.67
CA PRO A 3 -59.06 -64.71 -11.72
C PRO A 3 -58.39 -63.38 -11.32
N ARG A 4 -57.63 -62.72 -12.22
CA ARG A 4 -57.58 -61.24 -12.29
C ARG A 4 -56.91 -60.65 -13.54
N THR A 5 -57.64 -59.70 -14.11
CA THR A 5 -57.38 -58.73 -15.17
C THR A 5 -56.39 -57.63 -14.77
N ALA A 6 -55.70 -57.00 -15.75
CA ALA A 6 -55.32 -55.57 -15.75
C ALA A 6 -54.72 -55.20 -17.13
N ARG A 7 -55.50 -54.57 -18.02
CA ARG A 7 -55.59 -53.11 -18.27
C ARG A 7 -54.39 -52.50 -19.01
N GLN A 8 -54.67 -52.04 -20.24
CA GLN A 8 -53.87 -51.14 -21.06
C GLN A 8 -53.49 -49.86 -20.29
N LEU A 9 -52.34 -49.26 -20.62
CA LEU A 9 -52.14 -47.81 -20.48
C LEU A 9 -51.18 -47.28 -21.55
N LEU A 10 -51.83 -46.58 -22.47
CA LEU A 10 -51.40 -45.53 -23.39
C LEU A 10 -50.14 -44.76 -22.95
N GLY A 11 -49.12 -44.74 -23.82
CA GLY A 11 -47.93 -43.92 -23.66
C GLY A 11 -48.19 -42.47 -24.05
N LEU A 12 -47.92 -41.54 -23.13
CA LEU A 12 -47.90 -40.11 -23.37
C LEU A 12 -46.44 -39.63 -23.41
N LEU A 13 -45.92 -39.35 -24.61
CA LEU A 13 -44.65 -38.64 -24.78
C LEU A 13 -44.85 -37.17 -24.43
N ILE A 14 -44.21 -36.69 -23.36
CA ILE A 14 -44.10 -35.26 -23.06
C ILE A 14 -42.76 -34.78 -23.63
N ALA A 15 -42.83 -34.02 -24.74
CA ALA A 15 -41.69 -33.30 -25.28
C ALA A 15 -41.40 -32.09 -24.38
N ILE A 16 -40.31 -32.15 -23.61
CA ILE A 16 -39.81 -31.03 -22.81
C ILE A 16 -38.90 -30.18 -23.70
N THR A 17 -39.44 -29.08 -24.22
CA THR A 17 -38.66 -28.01 -24.84
C THR A 17 -37.82 -27.30 -23.78
N CYS A 18 -36.50 -27.49 -23.85
CA CYS A 18 -35.53 -26.86 -22.97
C CYS A 18 -35.34 -25.38 -23.39
N ILE A 19 -35.83 -24.46 -22.58
CA ILE A 19 -35.60 -23.01 -22.76
C ILE A 19 -34.18 -22.72 -22.29
N THR A 20 -33.27 -22.44 -23.22
CA THR A 20 -31.90 -22.02 -22.90
C THR A 20 -31.90 -20.55 -22.46
N VAL A 21 -31.82 -20.33 -21.15
CA VAL A 21 -31.60 -19.00 -20.57
C VAL A 21 -30.11 -18.64 -20.77
N PRO A 22 -29.75 -17.50 -21.38
CA PRO A 22 -28.35 -17.10 -21.48
C PRO A 22 -27.81 -16.81 -20.07
N SER A 23 -26.86 -17.61 -19.61
CA SER A 23 -26.15 -17.36 -18.37
C SER A 23 -25.32 -16.08 -18.52
N ALA A 24 -25.73 -15.01 -17.85
CA ALA A 24 -24.87 -13.87 -17.61
C ALA A 24 -23.65 -14.37 -16.81
N ALA A 25 -22.48 -14.34 -17.43
CA ALA A 25 -21.23 -14.65 -16.74
C ALA A 25 -21.02 -13.57 -15.66
N PHE A 26 -21.34 -13.92 -14.41
CA PHE A 26 -20.91 -13.13 -13.27
C PHE A 26 -19.38 -13.10 -13.29
N ALA A 27 -18.81 -11.91 -13.46
CA ALA A 27 -17.38 -11.71 -13.29
C ALA A 27 -17.00 -12.25 -11.90
N THR A 28 -16.15 -13.28 -11.87
CA THR A 28 -15.63 -13.81 -10.62
C THR A 28 -14.92 -12.68 -9.88
N PRO A 29 -15.16 -12.49 -8.57
CA PRO A 29 -14.43 -11.50 -7.80
C PRO A 29 -12.93 -11.74 -7.98
N SER A 30 -12.20 -10.74 -8.51
CA SER A 30 -10.76 -10.85 -8.74
C SER A 30 -10.11 -11.24 -7.42
N ALA A 31 -9.53 -12.44 -7.36
CA ALA A 31 -9.01 -13.02 -6.13
C ALA A 31 -8.03 -12.04 -5.49
N THR A 32 -8.30 -11.64 -4.25
CA THR A 32 -7.43 -10.73 -3.51
C THR A 32 -6.03 -11.33 -3.38
N LYS A 33 -5.01 -10.66 -3.93
CA LYS A 33 -3.64 -11.14 -3.89
C LYS A 33 -2.77 -10.26 -2.99
N SER A 34 -1.89 -10.89 -2.23
CA SER A 34 -0.98 -10.18 -1.31
C SER A 34 0.27 -9.65 -2.02
N VAL A 35 0.69 -8.47 -1.60
CA VAL A 35 1.87 -7.76 -2.09
C VAL A 35 2.67 -7.24 -0.90
N GLN A 36 3.99 -7.37 -0.96
CA GLN A 36 4.93 -6.77 0.01
C GLN A 36 5.57 -5.54 -0.62
N ILE A 37 5.78 -4.51 0.19
CA ILE A 37 6.25 -3.18 -0.22
C ILE A 37 7.54 -2.87 0.52
N TRP A 38 8.53 -2.37 -0.21
CA TRP A 38 9.81 -1.93 0.32
C TRP A 38 10.15 -0.58 -0.29
N VAL A 39 10.37 0.43 0.54
CA VAL A 39 10.79 1.77 0.09
C VAL A 39 12.09 2.14 0.79
N THR A 40 13.05 2.60 -0.01
CA THR A 40 14.23 3.29 0.47
C THR A 40 14.05 4.78 0.15
N PRO A 41 13.78 5.63 1.16
CA PRO A 41 13.74 7.07 0.99
C PRO A 41 14.99 7.65 0.34
N ASP A 42 14.82 8.61 -0.56
CA ASP A 42 15.90 9.50 -0.99
C ASP A 42 16.17 10.56 0.11
N LYS A 43 17.37 11.16 0.12
CA LYS A 43 17.90 12.02 1.21
C LYS A 43 16.85 12.97 1.84
N GLY A 44 16.87 13.03 3.17
CA GLY A 44 15.90 13.79 3.98
C GLY A 44 14.67 12.91 4.22
N ASP A 45 14.17 12.86 5.47
CA ASP A 45 13.16 11.92 5.99
C ASP A 45 11.78 12.00 5.32
N THR A 46 11.75 11.81 4.01
CA THR A 46 10.57 11.86 3.16
C THR A 46 10.19 10.44 2.79
N PRO A 47 8.89 10.10 2.67
CA PRO A 47 8.48 8.75 2.30
C PRO A 47 8.71 8.41 0.81
N TYR A 48 9.57 9.18 0.13
CA TYR A 48 9.74 9.13 -1.31
C TYR A 48 11.11 8.59 -1.68
N GLY A 49 11.17 7.71 -2.67
CA GLY A 49 12.43 7.14 -3.12
C GLY A 49 12.24 5.90 -3.96
N LYS A 50 13.24 5.02 -3.95
CA LYS A 50 13.17 3.75 -4.69
C LYS A 50 12.19 2.82 -4.03
N VAL A 51 11.35 2.17 -4.82
CA VAL A 51 10.34 1.23 -4.35
C VAL A 51 10.47 -0.12 -5.04
N LEU A 52 10.25 -1.19 -4.29
CA LEU A 52 10.18 -2.56 -4.74
C LEU A 52 8.87 -3.18 -4.24
N PHE A 53 8.12 -3.78 -5.15
CA PHE A 53 6.94 -4.58 -4.85
C PHE A 53 7.24 -6.05 -5.15
N THR A 54 6.86 -6.95 -4.24
CA THR A 54 6.97 -8.40 -4.42
C THR A 54 5.64 -9.11 -4.12
N GLY A 55 5.48 -10.35 -4.61
CA GLY A 55 4.23 -11.10 -4.51
C GLY A 55 3.38 -10.96 -5.77
N ALA A 56 2.12 -10.55 -5.63
CA ALA A 56 1.22 -10.38 -6.78
C ALA A 56 1.67 -9.30 -7.77
N ILE A 57 2.49 -8.36 -7.29
CA ILE A 57 3.19 -7.37 -8.10
C ILE A 57 4.68 -7.68 -7.97
N GLY A 58 5.32 -8.05 -9.07
CA GLY A 58 6.78 -8.18 -9.16
C GLY A 58 7.32 -7.08 -10.06
N ASP A 59 7.56 -5.90 -9.49
CA ASP A 59 8.04 -4.72 -10.20
C ASP A 59 8.72 -3.73 -9.22
N TYR A 60 9.44 -2.76 -9.77
CA TYR A 60 10.20 -1.76 -9.01
C TYR A 60 10.24 -0.42 -9.73
N GLY A 61 10.57 0.63 -9.01
CA GLY A 61 10.65 1.96 -9.58
C GLY A 61 10.86 3.02 -8.52
N LYS A 62 10.06 4.09 -8.58
CA LYS A 62 10.15 5.23 -7.67
C LYS A 62 8.80 5.78 -7.28
N THR A 63 8.77 6.55 -6.21
CA THR A 63 7.60 7.32 -5.77
C THR A 63 7.79 8.81 -6.03
N ILE A 64 6.68 9.51 -6.31
CA ILE A 64 6.64 10.95 -6.57
C ILE A 64 5.49 11.54 -5.74
N ASN A 65 5.75 12.64 -5.03
CA ASN A 65 4.71 13.31 -4.27
C ASN A 65 3.73 14.03 -5.21
N THR A 66 2.44 13.86 -4.99
CA THR A 66 1.38 14.37 -5.86
C THR A 66 0.17 14.86 -5.09
N ASP A 67 -0.64 15.71 -5.72
CA ASP A 67 -2.00 15.99 -5.27
C ASP A 67 -2.94 14.80 -5.55
N LYS A 68 -4.21 14.93 -5.13
CA LYS A 68 -5.25 13.90 -5.38
C LYS A 68 -5.48 13.57 -6.85
N ASN A 69 -5.05 14.45 -7.76
CA ASN A 69 -5.21 14.29 -9.21
C ASN A 69 -3.93 13.70 -9.85
N GLY A 70 -2.90 13.36 -9.06
CA GLY A 70 -1.65 12.78 -9.56
C GLY A 70 -0.67 13.79 -10.16
N LYS A 71 -0.92 15.10 -9.97
CA LYS A 71 0.00 16.19 -10.35
C LYS A 71 1.05 16.34 -9.27
N VAL A 72 2.32 16.56 -9.64
CA VAL A 72 3.41 16.74 -8.67
C VAL A 72 3.09 17.85 -7.68
N ASP A 73 3.16 17.53 -6.40
CA ASP A 73 2.94 18.44 -5.29
C ASP A 73 3.86 18.02 -4.14
N SER A 74 4.78 18.90 -3.75
CA SER A 74 5.71 18.63 -2.65
C SER A 74 5.02 18.57 -1.28
N ASN A 75 3.82 19.13 -1.16
CA ASN A 75 3.00 19.16 0.05
C ASN A 75 1.77 18.22 -0.05
N GLY A 76 1.71 17.40 -1.10
CA GLY A 76 0.58 16.53 -1.35
C GLY A 76 0.49 15.39 -0.34
N ASP A 77 -0.75 15.00 -0.03
CA ASP A 77 -1.06 13.80 0.79
C ASP A 77 -1.22 12.54 -0.08
N TYR A 78 -0.76 12.55 -1.33
CA TYR A 78 -0.87 11.42 -2.25
C TYR A 78 0.48 11.10 -2.87
N VAL A 79 0.72 9.81 -3.11
CA VAL A 79 1.98 9.34 -3.67
C VAL A 79 1.72 8.61 -4.96
N LYS A 80 2.23 9.15 -6.07
CA LYS A 80 2.25 8.42 -7.33
C LYS A 80 3.42 7.44 -7.33
N VAL A 81 3.09 6.17 -7.45
CA VAL A 81 4.03 5.07 -7.64
C VAL A 81 4.26 4.90 -9.14
N VAL A 82 5.52 5.02 -9.56
CA VAL A 82 5.94 4.86 -10.96
C VAL A 82 6.82 3.64 -11.07
N LEU A 83 6.27 2.56 -11.63
CA LEU A 83 6.93 1.28 -11.83
C LEU A 83 7.26 1.09 -13.33
N LYS A 84 7.96 0.00 -13.68
CA LYS A 84 8.32 -0.27 -15.08
C LYS A 84 7.11 -0.66 -15.93
N LYS A 85 6.11 -1.32 -15.34
CA LYS A 85 4.94 -1.86 -16.04
C LYS A 85 3.70 -0.96 -15.96
N GLY A 86 3.79 0.18 -15.27
CA GLY A 86 2.70 1.14 -15.13
C GLY A 86 2.82 2.00 -13.88
N THR A 87 1.75 2.73 -13.57
CA THR A 87 1.68 3.63 -12.42
C THR A 87 0.40 3.41 -11.63
N PHE A 88 0.37 3.86 -10.38
CA PHE A 88 -0.85 4.02 -9.58
C PHE A 88 -0.63 5.05 -8.47
N VAL A 89 -1.68 5.44 -7.78
CA VAL A 89 -1.66 6.41 -6.68
C VAL A 89 -1.94 5.71 -5.36
N VAL A 90 -1.19 6.10 -4.32
CA VAL A 90 -1.40 5.72 -2.93
C VAL A 90 -1.94 6.94 -2.17
N ASP A 91 -3.05 6.77 -1.45
CA ASP A 91 -3.51 7.76 -0.48
C ASP A 91 -2.63 7.70 0.78
N ALA A 92 -1.91 8.79 1.04
CA ALA A 92 -0.97 8.95 2.14
C ALA A 92 -1.49 9.91 3.24
N THR A 93 -2.76 10.32 3.20
CA THR A 93 -3.35 11.24 4.19
C THR A 93 -3.25 10.71 5.63
N ALA A 94 -3.40 9.39 5.82
CA ALA A 94 -3.26 8.75 7.13
C ALA A 94 -1.81 8.82 7.65
N ILE A 95 -0.83 8.83 6.75
CA ILE A 95 0.59 8.98 7.08
C ILE A 95 0.81 10.40 7.60
N ALA A 96 0.42 11.43 6.84
CA ALA A 96 0.59 12.83 7.24
C ALA A 96 -0.01 13.11 8.64
N LYS A 97 -1.24 12.64 8.89
CA LYS A 97 -1.89 12.74 10.21
C LYS A 97 -1.11 12.04 11.31
N ARG A 98 -0.56 10.85 11.03
CA ARG A 98 0.19 10.08 12.03
C ARG A 98 1.49 10.78 12.42
N PHE A 99 2.18 11.38 11.46
CA PHE A 99 3.45 12.09 11.70
C PHE A 99 3.26 13.46 12.35
N ALA A 100 2.14 14.16 12.10
CA ALA A 100 1.84 15.46 12.70
C ALA A 100 1.81 15.46 14.24
N HIS A 101 1.58 14.31 14.86
CA HIS A 101 1.48 14.15 16.31
C HIS A 101 2.70 13.47 16.95
N LEU A 102 3.76 13.18 16.18
CA LEU A 102 4.92 12.49 16.72
C LEU A 102 5.87 13.47 17.43
N ALA A 103 6.15 13.18 18.70
CA ALA A 103 7.21 13.81 19.46
C ALA A 103 8.35 12.79 19.66
N PRO A 104 9.42 12.82 18.84
CA PRO A 104 10.54 11.90 19.00
C PRO A 104 11.23 12.12 20.34
N LYS A 105 11.45 11.03 21.08
CA LYS A 105 12.28 11.05 22.27
C LYS A 105 13.74 10.95 21.84
N VAL A 106 14.52 11.98 22.17
CA VAL A 106 15.96 12.00 21.94
C VAL A 106 16.69 11.53 23.18
N ASP A 107 17.60 10.59 23.02
CA ASP A 107 18.57 10.23 24.04
C ASP A 107 19.67 11.31 24.07
N SER A 108 19.73 12.09 25.15
CA SER A 108 20.70 13.18 25.29
C SER A 108 22.14 12.71 25.48
N SER A 109 22.34 11.48 25.96
CA SER A 109 23.65 10.88 26.22
C SER A 109 24.33 10.38 24.94
N THR A 110 23.55 9.99 23.94
CA THR A 110 24.05 9.52 22.63
C THR A 110 23.70 10.45 21.48
N CYS A 111 22.82 11.44 21.70
CA CYS A 111 22.21 12.26 20.66
C CYS A 111 21.53 11.43 19.56
N SER A 112 20.96 10.30 19.95
CA SER A 112 20.25 9.38 19.07
C SER A 112 18.74 9.50 19.23
N ALA A 113 18.02 9.19 18.17
CA ALA A 113 16.58 9.05 18.19
C ALA A 113 16.16 7.91 17.27
N ILE A 114 15.08 7.23 17.67
CA ILE A 114 14.37 6.28 16.82
C ILE A 114 12.88 6.60 16.87
N ILE A 115 12.25 6.55 15.71
CA ILE A 115 10.82 6.71 15.52
C ILE A 115 10.34 5.48 14.77
N SER A 116 9.41 4.75 15.36
CA SER A 116 8.77 3.59 14.74
C SER A 116 7.27 3.80 14.70
N VAL A 117 6.69 3.78 13.51
CA VAL A 117 5.25 3.92 13.28
C VAL A 117 4.79 2.72 12.49
N THR A 118 3.87 1.93 13.05
CA THR A 118 3.38 0.71 12.39
C THR A 118 1.91 0.80 12.05
N HIS A 119 1.45 -0.02 11.12
CA HIS A 119 0.03 -0.19 10.78
C HIS A 119 -0.65 1.10 10.31
N VAL A 120 0.06 1.91 9.50
CA VAL A 120 -0.55 3.10 8.89
C VAL A 120 -1.34 2.67 7.66
N PRO A 121 -2.67 2.87 7.63
CA PRO A 121 -3.50 2.40 6.53
C PRO A 121 -3.21 3.17 5.25
N ILE A 122 -3.23 2.45 4.12
CA ILE A 122 -3.12 3.01 2.77
C ILE A 122 -4.19 2.43 1.85
N THR A 123 -4.58 3.22 0.85
CA THR A 123 -5.49 2.79 -0.23
C THR A 123 -4.85 3.10 -1.58
N ILE A 124 -5.10 2.27 -2.59
CA ILE A 124 -4.54 2.40 -3.93
C ILE A 124 -5.63 2.57 -4.98
N SER A 125 -5.38 3.44 -5.95
CA SER A 125 -6.28 3.71 -7.08
C SER A 125 -5.53 4.30 -8.30
N GLY A 126 -6.24 4.53 -9.40
CA GLY A 126 -5.74 5.34 -10.53
C GLY A 126 -4.62 4.68 -11.33
N GLY A 127 -4.76 3.37 -11.58
CA GLY A 127 -3.75 2.57 -12.25
C GLY A 127 -3.59 2.84 -13.76
N THR A 128 -2.41 2.52 -14.31
CA THR A 128 -2.12 2.53 -15.75
C THR A 128 -1.31 1.30 -16.15
N GLY A 129 -1.21 1.02 -17.46
CA GLY A 129 -0.43 -0.11 -17.98
C GLY A 129 -0.93 -1.45 -17.44
N SER A 130 -0.02 -2.30 -16.97
CA SER A 130 -0.35 -3.59 -16.32
C SER A 130 -1.13 -3.45 -15.01
N TYR A 131 -1.33 -2.23 -14.53
CA TYR A 131 -2.04 -1.94 -13.28
C TYR A 131 -3.35 -1.16 -13.52
N ALA A 132 -3.86 -1.08 -14.75
CA ALA A 132 -5.01 -0.22 -15.08
C ALA A 132 -6.24 -0.39 -14.17
N ALA A 133 -6.54 -1.62 -13.73
CA ALA A 133 -7.66 -1.92 -12.84
C ALA A 133 -7.25 -2.10 -11.36
N ILE A 134 -6.03 -1.69 -10.98
CA ILE A 134 -5.54 -1.91 -9.62
C ILE A 134 -6.38 -1.18 -8.59
N ALA A 135 -6.82 -1.93 -7.58
CA ALA A 135 -7.44 -1.41 -6.39
C ALA A 135 -7.00 -2.25 -5.20
N GLY A 136 -6.82 -1.62 -4.04
CA GLY A 136 -6.37 -2.34 -2.87
C GLY A 136 -6.25 -1.50 -1.62
N LYS A 137 -6.06 -2.21 -0.51
CA LYS A 137 -5.81 -1.63 0.81
C LYS A 137 -4.65 -2.34 1.45
N GLY A 138 -3.92 -1.62 2.29
CA GLY A 138 -2.76 -2.16 2.96
C GLY A 138 -2.36 -1.34 4.16
N ASN A 139 -1.21 -1.70 4.71
CA ASN A 139 -0.60 -1.00 5.83
C ASN A 139 0.88 -0.78 5.54
N LEU A 140 1.38 0.38 5.97
CA LEU A 140 2.79 0.70 5.97
C LEU A 140 3.33 0.78 7.40
N ASN A 141 4.61 0.43 7.52
CA ASN A 141 5.43 0.57 8.71
C ASN A 141 6.63 1.45 8.34
N PHE A 142 6.97 2.35 9.24
CA PHE A 142 8.03 3.33 9.09
C PHE A 142 8.99 3.17 10.24
N VAL A 143 10.28 3.18 9.92
CA VAL A 143 11.35 3.29 10.91
C VAL A 143 12.27 4.41 10.46
N PHE A 144 12.47 5.39 11.33
CA PHE A 144 13.45 6.46 11.18
C PHE A 144 14.39 6.38 12.36
N ALA A 145 15.69 6.43 12.11
CA ALA A 145 16.72 6.53 13.13
C ALA A 145 17.72 7.60 12.73
N GLY A 146 18.21 8.35 13.70
CA GLY A 146 19.12 9.45 13.45
C GLY A 146 20.12 9.64 14.57
N LEU A 147 21.31 10.10 14.19
CA LEU A 147 22.34 10.59 15.10
C LEU A 147 22.56 12.08 14.84
N ALA A 148 22.21 12.90 15.82
CA ALA A 148 22.52 14.32 15.80
C ALA A 148 23.97 14.56 16.24
N THR A 149 24.53 15.66 15.76
CA THR A 149 25.79 16.19 16.31
C THR A 149 25.55 16.87 17.65
N ARG A 150 26.63 17.23 18.35
CA ARG A 150 26.58 18.10 19.55
C ARG A 150 27.02 19.51 19.20
N TYR A 151 26.47 20.51 19.90
CA TYR A 151 27.00 21.86 19.84
C TYR A 151 28.44 21.87 20.37
N LYS A 152 29.38 22.38 19.56
CA LYS A 152 30.80 22.45 19.91
C LYS A 152 31.16 23.64 20.81
N ALA A 153 30.35 24.69 20.79
CA ALA A 153 30.60 25.94 21.52
C ALA A 153 29.27 26.64 21.90
N GLY A 154 29.39 27.72 22.68
CA GLY A 154 28.26 28.53 23.14
C GLY A 154 27.51 27.94 24.34
N ALA A 155 26.39 28.56 24.72
CA ALA A 155 25.61 28.20 25.91
C ALA A 155 25.02 26.77 25.89
N LYS A 156 24.93 26.15 24.71
CA LYS A 156 24.42 24.78 24.52
C LYS A 156 25.54 23.75 24.34
N LYS A 157 26.82 24.11 24.56
CA LYS A 157 27.97 23.22 24.36
C LYS A 157 27.74 21.86 25.02
N GLY A 158 27.96 20.78 24.28
CA GLY A 158 27.77 19.39 24.73
C GLY A 158 26.34 18.87 24.62
N GLN A 159 25.34 19.73 24.43
CA GLN A 159 23.96 19.31 24.17
C GLN A 159 23.78 18.87 22.72
N CYS A 160 22.77 18.04 22.47
CA CYS A 160 22.43 17.59 21.13
C CYS A 160 21.94 18.75 20.25
N ASN A 161 22.48 18.82 19.03
CA ASN A 161 22.09 19.79 18.03
C ASN A 161 20.93 19.23 17.20
N LEU A 162 19.71 19.45 17.70
CA LEU A 162 18.45 19.04 17.08
C LEU A 162 17.82 20.16 16.24
N SER A 163 18.58 21.21 15.90
CA SER A 163 18.05 22.26 15.03
C SER A 163 17.70 21.65 13.65
N GLY A 164 16.65 22.14 13.00
CA GLY A 164 16.17 21.58 11.72
C GLY A 164 17.20 21.63 10.56
N ASN A 165 18.29 22.38 10.73
CA ASN A 165 19.44 22.43 9.82
C ASN A 165 20.75 21.95 10.49
N GLY A 166 20.66 21.29 11.64
CA GLY A 166 21.81 20.75 12.35
C GLY A 166 22.45 19.61 11.53
N PRO A 167 23.78 19.51 11.47
CA PRO A 167 24.42 18.41 10.76
C PRO A 167 24.04 17.09 11.44
N THR A 168 23.43 16.19 10.67
CA THR A 168 23.20 14.80 11.04
C THR A 168 24.50 14.03 10.79
N THR A 169 24.92 13.25 11.78
CA THR A 169 26.11 12.39 11.65
C THR A 169 25.79 11.20 10.75
N ALA A 170 24.60 10.64 10.94
CA ALA A 170 24.03 9.56 10.13
C ALA A 170 22.51 9.55 10.33
N SER A 171 21.80 9.10 9.31
CA SER A 171 20.38 8.77 9.41
C SER A 171 20.09 7.47 8.67
N PHE A 172 19.04 6.81 9.09
CA PHE A 172 18.50 5.61 8.49
C PHE A 172 16.99 5.74 8.42
N SER A 173 16.42 5.41 7.27
CA SER A 173 14.99 5.37 7.09
C SER A 173 14.61 4.19 6.21
N THR A 174 13.54 3.51 6.58
CA THR A 174 12.96 2.43 5.79
C THR A 174 11.46 2.45 5.93
N ILE A 175 10.78 2.08 4.85
CA ILE A 175 9.34 1.87 4.85
C ILE A 175 9.09 0.48 4.32
N THR A 176 8.35 -0.30 5.09
CA THR A 176 7.89 -1.61 4.67
C THR A 176 6.37 -1.65 4.72
N GLY A 177 5.77 -2.61 4.05
CA GLY A 177 4.34 -2.75 4.14
C GLY A 177 3.80 -3.97 3.43
N SER A 178 2.52 -4.18 3.62
CA SER A 178 1.78 -5.22 2.93
C SER A 178 0.44 -4.68 2.47
N MET A 179 -0.02 -5.19 1.33
CA MET A 179 -1.31 -4.81 0.77
C MET A 179 -1.96 -5.98 0.06
N SER A 180 -3.27 -5.87 -0.04
CA SER A 180 -4.15 -6.78 -0.75
C SER A 180 -4.68 -6.06 -1.98
N VAL A 181 -4.48 -6.63 -3.16
CA VAL A 181 -4.88 -6.03 -4.44
C VAL A 181 -5.79 -6.92 -5.27
N SER A 182 -6.66 -6.27 -6.02
CA SER A 182 -7.24 -6.78 -7.26
C SER A 182 -6.49 -6.14 -8.42
N LEU A 183 -6.18 -6.94 -9.45
CA LEU A 183 -5.54 -6.51 -10.70
C LEU A 183 -6.48 -6.78 -11.88
#